data_AF-A0A0G1L423-F1
#
_entry.id   AF-A0A0G1L423-F1
#
_cell.length_a   1.000
_cell.length_b   1.000
_cell.length_c   1.000
_cell.angle_alpha   90.00
_cell.angle_beta   90.00
_cell.angle_gamma   90.00
#
_symmetry.space_group_name_H-M   'P 1'
#
loop_
_entity.id
_entity.type
_entity.pdbx_description
1 polymer ?
#
loop_
_entity_poly.entity_id
_entity_poly.type
_entity_poly.pdbx_seq_one_letter_code
_entity_poly.pdbx_strand_id
1 'polypeptide(L)'
;MILEDGVRPDGRKSTDIREITCAVDLLPRTHGSAMFKRGATQVLTVTTLGAPALGQLIEDMEGEEEKHYIHHYNMPPYASGEAGRIGYPKRREIGHGALAERAIMPMLPSQAEFPYTIHVVSEVMSSNGSTSQASTCGSTMSLMAAGVPLKKPVAGIAMGLMTNGAKAVVLSDIQGMEDHVGDMDFKVAGTADGVTALQMDIKVVGLTLDIMKTALNQAKEGRLFILSKMLACIAEPRSALSPLAPKIVQLEIPQERIGELIGPGGKMIKNIIATTGAQVDVDEDEERKVGLVNISSTDAESIEKARSWISGMMRTVEPGEEFDGIVARIENNQF
;
A
#
# COMPACT_ATOMS: atom_id res chain seq x y z
N MET A 1 -30.42 -22.06 -16.83
CA MET A 1 -30.05 -22.06 -15.40
C MET A 1 -29.90 -20.67 -14.78
N ILE A 2 -28.82 -19.90 -14.97
CA ILE A 2 -28.67 -18.59 -14.26
C ILE A 2 -29.75 -17.58 -14.67
N LEU A 3 -30.01 -17.44 -15.98
CA LEU A 3 -31.01 -16.48 -16.48
C LEU A 3 -32.46 -16.93 -16.22
N GLU A 4 -32.72 -18.23 -16.26
CA GLU A 4 -34.07 -18.81 -16.15
C GLU A 4 -34.45 -19.10 -14.69
N ASP A 5 -33.62 -19.90 -14.01
CA ASP A 5 -33.87 -20.42 -12.66
C ASP A 5 -33.26 -19.54 -11.55
N GLY A 6 -32.34 -18.63 -11.91
CA GLY A 6 -31.64 -17.78 -10.93
C GLY A 6 -30.63 -18.51 -10.06
N VAL A 7 -30.28 -19.75 -10.41
CA VAL A 7 -29.35 -20.61 -9.65
C VAL A 7 -27.99 -20.64 -10.33
N ARG A 8 -26.93 -20.47 -9.53
CA ARG A 8 -25.52 -20.53 -9.97
C ARG A 8 -24.98 -21.97 -9.96
N PRO A 9 -23.87 -22.27 -10.65
CA PRO A 9 -23.30 -23.62 -10.72
C PRO A 9 -22.96 -24.24 -9.35
N ASP A 10 -22.69 -23.41 -8.35
CA ASP A 10 -22.40 -23.80 -6.97
C ASP A 10 -23.61 -23.72 -6.03
N GLY A 11 -24.82 -23.49 -6.57
CA GLY A 11 -26.07 -23.42 -5.81
C GLY A 11 -26.35 -22.07 -5.13
N ARG A 12 -25.46 -21.08 -5.25
CA ARG A 12 -25.66 -19.74 -4.69
C ARG A 12 -26.71 -18.92 -5.44
N LYS A 13 -27.29 -17.94 -4.76
CA LYS A 13 -28.06 -16.86 -5.40
C LYS A 13 -27.12 -15.86 -6.07
N SER A 14 -27.69 -14.99 -6.90
CA SER A 14 -26.97 -13.93 -7.61
C SER A 14 -26.29 -12.93 -6.66
N THR A 15 -26.83 -12.71 -5.46
CA THR A 15 -26.31 -11.76 -4.47
C THR A 15 -25.30 -12.36 -3.50
N ASP A 16 -25.24 -13.69 -3.39
CA ASP A 16 -24.51 -14.38 -2.33
C ASP A 16 -22.99 -14.32 -2.55
N ILE A 17 -22.26 -14.00 -1.49
CA ILE A 17 -20.80 -13.96 -1.45
C ILE A 17 -20.30 -15.25 -0.82
N ARG A 18 -19.21 -15.80 -1.35
CA ARG A 18 -18.59 -17.01 -0.80
C ARG A 18 -18.10 -16.77 0.62
N GLU A 19 -17.93 -17.87 1.36
CA GLU A 19 -17.36 -17.83 2.70
C GLU A 19 -15.99 -17.12 2.70
N ILE A 20 -15.79 -16.22 3.66
CA ILE A 20 -14.57 -15.43 3.81
C ILE A 20 -13.88 -15.84 5.11
N THR A 21 -12.60 -16.16 5.00
CA THR A 21 -11.69 -16.38 6.12
C THR A 21 -10.53 -15.41 6.00
N CYS A 22 -10.23 -14.74 7.10
CA CYS A 22 -9.21 -13.70 7.20
C CYS A 22 -8.23 -14.10 8.31
N ALA A 23 -6.95 -13.85 8.09
CA ALA A 23 -5.91 -13.97 9.12
C ALA A 23 -4.83 -12.89 8.91
N VAL A 24 -4.18 -12.48 9.99
CA VAL A 24 -3.02 -11.57 10.01
C VAL A 24 -1.86 -12.23 10.76
N ASP A 25 -0.65 -11.72 10.59
CA ASP A 25 0.58 -12.16 11.30
C ASP A 25 0.97 -13.63 11.08
N LEU A 26 0.73 -14.13 9.88
CA LEU A 26 1.06 -15.51 9.52
C LEU A 26 2.57 -15.74 9.45
N LEU A 27 3.33 -14.69 9.12
CA LEU A 27 4.78 -14.75 8.97
C LEU A 27 5.45 -13.93 10.09
N PRO A 28 6.25 -14.56 10.97
CA PRO A 28 6.74 -13.92 12.20
C PRO A 28 7.82 -12.85 11.97
N ARG A 29 8.42 -12.81 10.78
CA ARG A 29 9.56 -11.93 10.46
C ARG A 29 9.24 -10.82 9.47
N THR A 30 8.04 -10.79 8.92
CA THR A 30 7.64 -9.72 7.99
C THR A 30 7.15 -8.51 8.77
N HIS A 31 7.13 -7.32 8.15
CA HIS A 31 6.63 -6.14 8.84
C HIS A 31 5.11 -6.18 8.99
N GLY A 32 4.42 -6.66 7.96
CA GLY A 32 3.03 -7.11 8.03
C GLY A 32 2.80 -8.33 7.17
N SER A 33 1.81 -9.16 7.54
CA SER A 33 1.32 -10.24 6.69
C SER A 33 -0.18 -10.46 6.92
N ALA A 34 -0.89 -10.83 5.86
CA ALA A 34 -2.29 -11.18 5.92
C ALA A 34 -2.65 -12.24 4.88
N MET A 35 -3.56 -13.13 5.23
CA MET A 35 -4.20 -14.06 4.29
C MET A 35 -5.67 -13.69 4.18
N PHE A 36 -6.09 -13.46 2.94
CA PHE A 36 -7.49 -13.31 2.60
C PHE A 36 -7.92 -14.51 1.76
N LYS A 37 -8.89 -15.27 2.26
CA LYS A 37 -9.50 -16.39 1.55
C LYS A 37 -10.98 -16.15 1.37
N ARG A 38 -11.47 -16.26 0.14
CA ARG A 38 -12.88 -16.18 -0.24
C ARG A 38 -13.24 -17.37 -1.12
N GLY A 39 -13.96 -18.34 -0.55
CA GLY A 39 -14.18 -19.65 -1.16
C GLY A 39 -12.86 -20.32 -1.55
N ALA A 40 -12.69 -20.59 -2.85
CA ALA A 40 -11.48 -21.17 -3.43
C ALA A 40 -10.53 -20.12 -4.05
N THR A 41 -10.67 -18.85 -3.70
CA THR A 41 -9.65 -17.82 -4.00
C THR A 41 -8.93 -17.46 -2.72
N GLN A 42 -7.60 -17.60 -2.70
CA GLN A 42 -6.76 -17.36 -1.53
C GLN A 42 -5.51 -16.59 -1.94
N VAL A 43 -5.25 -15.50 -1.22
CA VAL A 43 -4.07 -14.65 -1.42
C VAL A 43 -3.38 -14.44 -0.08
N LEU A 44 -2.08 -14.69 -0.04
CA LEU A 44 -1.19 -14.30 1.04
C LEU A 44 -0.50 -12.99 0.63
N THR A 45 -0.66 -11.96 1.43
CA THR A 45 -0.04 -10.67 1.20
C THR A 45 0.96 -10.35 2.30
N VAL A 46 2.10 -9.80 1.90
CA VAL A 46 3.18 -9.39 2.78
C VAL A 46 3.49 -7.92 2.53
N THR A 47 3.63 -7.17 3.62
CA THR A 47 4.06 -5.77 3.59
C THR A 47 5.46 -5.66 4.16
N THR A 48 6.31 -4.95 3.42
CA THR A 48 7.67 -4.57 3.82
C THR A 48 7.77 -3.05 3.80
N LEU A 49 8.47 -2.52 4.79
CA LEU A 49 8.70 -1.09 5.00
C LEU A 49 10.19 -0.82 4.83
N GLY A 50 10.54 0.16 4.01
CA GLY A 50 11.89 0.60 3.76
C GLY A 50 12.06 2.09 4.01
N ALA A 51 13.30 2.55 4.04
CA ALA A 51 13.62 3.97 4.05
C ALA A 51 13.06 4.66 2.78
N PRO A 52 12.77 5.98 2.83
CA PRO A 52 12.32 6.76 1.68
C PRO A 52 13.19 6.56 0.44
N ALA A 53 14.51 6.55 0.60
CA ALA A 53 15.49 6.36 -0.48
C ALA A 53 15.40 5.01 -1.23
N LEU A 54 14.59 4.06 -0.76
CA LEU A 54 14.28 2.82 -1.48
C LEU A 54 13.09 2.98 -2.43
N GLY A 55 12.63 4.20 -2.69
CA GLY A 55 11.63 4.50 -3.69
C GLY A 55 12.05 3.99 -5.07
N GLN A 56 11.04 3.65 -5.88
CA GLN A 56 11.29 3.15 -7.23
C GLN A 56 11.26 4.33 -8.21
N LEU A 57 12.40 4.63 -8.80
CA LEU A 57 12.48 5.54 -9.94
C LEU A 57 11.78 4.92 -11.16
N ILE A 58 10.85 5.67 -11.74
CA ILE A 58 10.15 5.35 -12.97
C ILE A 58 10.51 6.42 -13.98
N GLU A 59 11.19 6.00 -15.05
CA GLU A 59 11.55 6.85 -16.18
C GLU A 59 10.62 6.49 -17.35
N ASP A 60 9.81 7.45 -17.76
CA ASP A 60 8.91 7.29 -18.90
C ASP A 60 9.00 8.47 -19.88
N MET A 61 8.05 8.56 -20.80
CA MET A 61 8.03 9.65 -21.79
C MET A 61 7.56 10.98 -21.20
N GLU A 62 6.88 10.96 -20.05
CA GLU A 62 6.34 12.14 -19.36
C GLU A 62 7.34 12.71 -18.35
N GLY A 63 8.30 11.91 -17.88
CA GLY A 63 9.45 12.36 -17.11
C GLY A 63 10.01 11.29 -16.18
N GLU A 64 10.58 11.76 -15.08
CA GLU A 64 11.07 10.91 -13.99
C GLU A 64 10.15 11.10 -12.77
N GLU A 65 9.61 10.00 -12.24
CA GLU A 65 8.85 10.01 -10.98
C GLU A 65 9.43 8.99 -10.00
N GLU A 66 9.37 9.29 -8.70
CA GLU A 66 9.74 8.33 -7.65
C GLU A 66 8.50 7.80 -6.94
N LYS A 67 8.39 6.47 -6.91
CA LYS A 67 7.24 5.76 -6.38
C LYS A 67 7.56 5.10 -5.05
N HIS A 68 6.89 5.57 -3.99
CA HIS A 68 7.05 5.04 -2.64
C HIS A 68 6.04 3.97 -2.23
N TYR A 69 5.03 3.67 -3.06
CA TYR A 69 4.13 2.55 -2.84
C TYR A 69 4.16 1.61 -4.03
N ILE A 70 4.67 0.40 -3.81
CA ILE A 70 4.92 -0.57 -4.87
C ILE A 70 4.09 -1.83 -4.56
N HIS A 71 3.16 -2.17 -5.44
CA HIS A 71 2.36 -3.39 -5.30
C HIS A 71 2.73 -4.42 -6.36
N HIS A 72 3.34 -5.52 -5.94
CA HIS A 72 3.59 -6.67 -6.78
C HIS A 72 2.54 -7.74 -6.56
N TYR A 73 2.05 -8.28 -7.66
CA TYR A 73 1.09 -9.36 -7.69
C TYR A 73 1.71 -10.54 -8.44
N ASN A 74 1.68 -11.72 -7.81
CA ASN A 74 2.22 -12.95 -8.38
C ASN A 74 1.14 -14.03 -8.37
N MET A 75 0.94 -14.68 -9.51
CA MET A 75 0.02 -15.80 -9.67
C MET A 75 0.76 -17.02 -10.22
N PRO A 76 1.38 -17.81 -9.34
CA PRO A 76 2.10 -19.01 -9.75
C PRO A 76 1.14 -20.07 -10.34
N PRO A 77 1.61 -20.96 -11.22
CA PRO A 77 0.76 -21.95 -11.91
C PRO A 77 -0.04 -22.85 -10.96
N TYR A 78 0.54 -23.19 -9.80
CA TYR A 78 -0.11 -24.03 -8.80
C TYR A 78 -1.39 -23.40 -8.24
N ALA A 79 -1.55 -22.07 -8.31
CA ALA A 79 -2.74 -21.38 -7.83
C ALA A 79 -4.01 -21.80 -8.59
N SER A 80 -3.86 -22.20 -9.86
CA SER A 80 -4.95 -22.76 -10.68
C SER A 80 -4.95 -24.29 -10.69
N GLY A 81 -4.04 -24.95 -9.95
CA GLY A 81 -3.85 -26.40 -10.01
C GLY A 81 -3.09 -26.88 -11.25
N GLU A 82 -2.37 -25.99 -11.94
CA GLU A 82 -1.65 -26.29 -13.18
C GLU A 82 -0.13 -26.35 -12.95
N ALA A 83 0.56 -27.13 -13.78
CA ALA A 83 2.01 -27.01 -13.92
C ALA A 83 2.34 -25.91 -14.94
N GLY A 84 3.43 -25.16 -14.72
CA GLY A 84 3.82 -24.12 -15.65
C GLY A 84 5.19 -23.54 -15.36
N ARG A 85 5.68 -22.72 -16.28
CA ARG A 85 6.96 -22.03 -16.13
C ARG A 85 6.85 -20.93 -15.07
N ILE A 86 7.76 -20.96 -14.11
CA ILE A 86 7.98 -19.87 -13.15
C ILE A 86 9.04 -18.94 -13.72
N GLY A 87 8.87 -17.63 -13.56
CA GLY A 87 9.80 -16.65 -14.09
C GLY A 87 9.27 -15.23 -13.93
N TYR A 88 9.34 -14.47 -15.03
CA TYR A 88 8.93 -13.07 -15.06
C TYR A 88 7.40 -12.90 -14.98
N PRO A 89 6.92 -11.80 -14.39
CA PRO A 89 5.49 -11.52 -14.31
C PRO A 89 4.90 -11.28 -15.72
N LYS A 90 3.73 -11.86 -15.97
CA LYS A 90 2.96 -11.67 -17.19
C LYS A 90 2.24 -10.32 -17.18
N ARG A 91 1.82 -9.84 -18.35
CA ARG A 91 0.98 -8.62 -18.48
C ARG A 91 -0.24 -8.62 -17.55
N ARG A 92 -0.90 -9.77 -17.39
CA ARG A 92 -2.06 -9.91 -16.49
C ARG A 92 -1.69 -9.73 -15.03
N GLU A 93 -0.52 -10.23 -14.61
CA GLU A 93 -0.04 -10.10 -13.23
C GLU A 93 0.30 -8.64 -12.93
N ILE A 94 1.00 -7.98 -13.84
CA ILE A 94 1.30 -6.53 -13.75
C ILE A 94 -0.01 -5.73 -13.69
N GLY A 95 -0.97 -6.00 -14.58
CA GLY A 95 -2.26 -5.30 -14.58
C GLY A 95 -3.09 -5.51 -13.32
N HIS A 96 -3.07 -6.72 -12.74
CA HIS A 96 -3.75 -7.00 -11.47
C HIS A 96 -3.07 -6.32 -10.28
N GLY A 97 -1.73 -6.27 -10.26
CA GLY A 97 -0.96 -5.51 -9.27
C GLY A 97 -1.31 -4.03 -9.34
N ALA A 98 -1.24 -3.44 -10.54
CA ALA A 98 -1.60 -2.04 -10.77
C ALA A 98 -3.05 -1.71 -10.38
N LEU A 99 -4.01 -2.62 -10.60
CA LEU A 99 -5.39 -2.43 -10.16
C LEU A 99 -5.51 -2.37 -8.64
N ALA A 100 -4.88 -3.31 -7.93
CA ALA A 100 -4.87 -3.34 -6.46
C ALA A 100 -4.14 -2.12 -5.90
N GLU A 101 -3.06 -1.70 -6.56
CA GLU A 101 -2.31 -0.51 -6.20
C GLU A 101 -3.17 0.76 -6.29
N ARG A 102 -3.81 0.99 -7.45
CA ARG A 102 -4.73 2.11 -7.68
C ARG A 102 -5.90 2.12 -6.70
N ALA A 103 -6.36 0.94 -6.27
CA ALA A 103 -7.43 0.83 -5.29
C ALA A 103 -7.01 1.31 -3.89
N ILE A 104 -5.75 1.13 -3.50
CA ILE A 104 -5.25 1.41 -2.15
C ILE A 104 -4.61 2.79 -2.05
N MET A 105 -3.95 3.24 -3.12
CA MET A 105 -3.17 4.48 -3.17
C MET A 105 -3.91 5.71 -2.59
N PRO A 106 -5.20 5.96 -2.88
CA PRO A 106 -5.91 7.11 -2.31
C PRO A 106 -6.04 7.11 -0.78
N MET A 107 -5.88 5.93 -0.15
CA MET A 107 -6.01 5.72 1.30
C MET A 107 -4.67 5.69 2.02
N LEU A 108 -3.55 5.75 1.30
CA LEU A 108 -2.23 5.82 1.91
C LEU A 108 -2.00 7.17 2.59
N PRO A 109 -1.21 7.20 3.67
CA PRO A 109 -0.68 8.43 4.24
C PRO A 109 0.28 9.12 3.27
N SER A 110 0.49 10.42 3.45
CA SER A 110 1.54 11.13 2.72
C SER A 110 2.94 10.77 3.25
N GLN A 111 4.00 11.04 2.47
CA GLN A 111 5.38 10.86 2.94
C GLN A 111 5.73 11.73 4.16
N ALA A 112 5.07 12.87 4.35
CA ALA A 112 5.23 13.69 5.55
C ALA A 112 4.60 13.05 6.80
N GLU A 113 3.50 12.32 6.64
CA GLU A 113 2.83 11.61 7.76
C GLU A 113 3.48 10.26 8.05
N PHE A 114 3.97 9.59 7.00
CA PHE A 114 4.53 8.24 7.08
C PHE A 114 5.69 8.10 6.09
N PRO A 115 6.91 8.50 6.50
CA PRO A 115 8.08 8.60 5.61
C PRO A 115 8.69 7.22 5.34
N TYR A 116 7.95 6.34 4.69
CA TYR A 116 8.37 5.00 4.34
C TYR A 116 8.09 4.73 2.87
N THR A 117 9.02 4.00 2.26
CA THR A 117 8.71 3.24 1.05
C THR A 117 8.04 1.92 1.45
N ILE A 118 6.87 1.67 0.88
CA ILE A 118 6.00 0.54 1.20
C ILE A 118 6.01 -0.41 0.00
N HIS A 119 6.54 -1.61 0.22
CA HIS A 119 6.49 -2.69 -0.76
C HIS A 119 5.50 -3.76 -0.32
N VAL A 120 4.53 -4.05 -1.17
CA VAL A 120 3.50 -5.06 -0.92
C VAL A 120 3.58 -6.13 -1.98
N VAL A 121 3.69 -7.39 -1.55
CA VAL A 121 3.66 -8.55 -2.45
C VAL A 121 2.45 -9.40 -2.14
N SER A 122 1.59 -9.60 -3.13
CA SER A 122 0.43 -10.50 -3.05
C SER A 122 0.67 -11.77 -3.83
N GLU A 123 0.88 -12.86 -3.10
CA GLU A 123 1.06 -14.22 -3.61
C GLU A 123 -0.28 -14.94 -3.67
N VAL A 124 -0.76 -15.25 -4.87
CA VAL A 124 -1.97 -16.04 -5.04
C VAL A 124 -1.67 -17.50 -4.75
N MET A 125 -2.32 -18.04 -3.72
CA MET A 125 -2.18 -19.44 -3.33
C MET A 125 -3.23 -20.34 -4.00
N SER A 126 -4.41 -19.80 -4.28
CA SER A 126 -5.49 -20.50 -4.97
C SER A 126 -6.38 -19.51 -5.71
N SER A 127 -6.89 -19.89 -6.88
CA SER A 127 -7.69 -19.02 -7.74
C SER A 127 -8.95 -19.72 -8.23
N ASN A 128 -10.10 -19.21 -7.82
CA ASN A 128 -11.38 -19.51 -8.46
C ASN A 128 -12.25 -18.25 -8.57
N GLY A 129 -11.68 -17.13 -9.00
CA GLY A 129 -12.42 -15.89 -9.21
C GLY A 129 -11.75 -14.69 -8.55
N SER A 130 -11.51 -13.66 -9.37
CA SER A 130 -10.89 -12.38 -9.05
C SER A 130 -9.93 -12.35 -7.86
N THR A 131 -8.78 -12.97 -8.08
CA THR A 131 -7.60 -12.88 -7.23
C THR A 131 -7.13 -11.43 -7.04
N SER A 132 -7.30 -10.56 -8.04
CA SER A 132 -6.97 -9.12 -7.93
C SER A 132 -7.71 -8.40 -6.78
N GLN A 133 -9.00 -8.72 -6.58
CA GLN A 133 -9.78 -8.13 -5.49
C GLN A 133 -9.44 -8.77 -4.15
N ALA A 134 -9.11 -10.07 -4.14
CA ALA A 134 -8.55 -10.72 -2.95
C ALA A 134 -7.20 -10.11 -2.54
N SER A 135 -6.34 -9.75 -3.50
CA SER A 135 -5.09 -9.02 -3.25
C SER A 135 -5.35 -7.64 -2.67
N THR A 136 -6.35 -6.91 -3.15
CA THR A 136 -6.73 -5.61 -2.57
C THR A 136 -7.12 -5.74 -1.09
N CYS A 137 -7.94 -6.75 -0.76
CA CYS A 137 -8.34 -7.03 0.62
C CYS A 137 -7.15 -7.47 1.49
N GLY A 138 -6.33 -8.41 0.98
CA GLY A 138 -5.14 -8.91 1.66
C GLY A 138 -4.11 -7.81 1.92
N SER A 139 -3.85 -6.95 0.94
CA SER A 139 -2.97 -5.78 1.08
C SER A 139 -3.47 -4.80 2.12
N THR A 140 -4.76 -4.47 2.12
CA THR A 140 -5.34 -3.59 3.15
C THR A 140 -5.08 -4.15 4.55
N MET A 141 -5.38 -5.43 4.77
CA MET A 141 -5.14 -6.07 6.07
C MET A 141 -3.64 -6.14 6.43
N SER A 142 -2.77 -6.44 5.46
CA SER A 142 -1.32 -6.54 5.67
C SER A 142 -0.70 -5.17 5.99
N LEU A 143 -1.17 -4.10 5.35
CA LEU A 143 -0.76 -2.72 5.63
C LEU A 143 -1.17 -2.30 7.04
N MET A 144 -2.42 -2.60 7.43
CA MET A 144 -2.91 -2.35 8.80
C MET A 144 -2.10 -3.14 9.84
N ALA A 145 -1.77 -4.41 9.55
CA ALA A 145 -0.96 -5.26 10.41
C ALA A 145 0.50 -4.77 10.52
N ALA A 146 1.01 -4.12 9.47
CA ALA A 146 2.33 -3.47 9.48
C ALA A 146 2.35 -2.12 10.23
N GLY A 147 1.19 -1.61 10.67
CA GLY A 147 1.06 -0.31 11.32
C GLY A 147 1.06 0.88 10.36
N VAL A 148 0.79 0.66 9.07
CA VAL A 148 0.62 1.75 8.10
C VAL A 148 -0.69 2.49 8.41
N PRO A 149 -0.67 3.80 8.69
CA PRO A 149 -1.85 4.57 9.06
C PRO A 149 -2.73 4.87 7.84
N LEU A 150 -3.42 3.85 7.33
CA LEU A 150 -4.40 4.01 6.26
C LEU A 150 -5.53 4.93 6.71
N LYS A 151 -5.91 5.89 5.85
CA LYS A 151 -7.05 6.79 6.11
C LYS A 151 -8.31 5.99 6.41
N LYS A 152 -8.61 4.99 5.57
CA LYS A 152 -9.72 4.04 5.70
C LYS A 152 -9.38 2.70 5.02
N PRO A 153 -9.88 1.57 5.52
CA PRO A 153 -9.67 0.27 4.91
C PRO A 153 -10.44 0.13 3.59
N VAL A 154 -9.82 -0.54 2.62
CA VAL A 154 -10.35 -0.77 1.26
C VAL A 154 -10.70 -2.25 1.09
N ALA A 155 -11.91 -2.54 0.62
CA ALA A 155 -12.31 -3.89 0.22
C ALA A 155 -12.60 -3.92 -1.28
N GLY A 156 -12.44 -5.11 -1.89
CA GLY A 156 -12.67 -5.34 -3.30
C GLY A 156 -13.66 -6.47 -3.58
N ILE A 157 -14.54 -6.28 -4.56
CA ILE A 157 -15.45 -7.32 -5.06
C ILE A 157 -15.39 -7.40 -6.58
N ALA A 158 -15.56 -8.62 -7.10
CA ALA A 158 -15.74 -8.84 -8.52
C ALA A 158 -17.18 -9.23 -8.80
N MET A 159 -17.71 -8.64 -9.84
CA MET A 159 -19.10 -8.70 -10.23
C MET A 159 -19.17 -9.16 -11.68
N GLY A 160 -20.25 -9.84 -12.02
CA GLY A 160 -20.54 -10.22 -13.39
C GLY A 160 -21.94 -9.81 -13.78
N LEU A 161 -22.20 -9.83 -15.07
CA LEU A 161 -23.53 -9.67 -15.63
C LEU A 161 -23.74 -10.74 -16.70
N MET A 162 -24.92 -11.35 -16.68
CA MET A 162 -25.40 -12.20 -17.76
C MET A 162 -26.68 -11.61 -18.34
N THR A 163 -26.81 -11.58 -19.66
CA THR A 163 -27.95 -11.04 -20.38
C THR A 163 -28.26 -11.84 -21.64
N ASN A 164 -29.54 -11.98 -21.96
CA ASN A 164 -30.01 -12.47 -23.26
C ASN A 164 -30.68 -11.36 -24.09
N GLY A 165 -30.47 -10.10 -23.73
CA GLY A 165 -31.12 -8.93 -24.32
C GLY A 165 -32.51 -8.61 -23.75
N ALA A 166 -33.25 -9.60 -23.26
CA ALA A 166 -34.56 -9.39 -22.63
C ALA A 166 -34.48 -9.32 -21.10
N LYS A 167 -33.56 -10.08 -20.49
CA LYS A 167 -33.34 -10.17 -19.04
C LYS A 167 -31.85 -10.05 -18.74
N ALA A 168 -31.52 -9.32 -17.69
CA ALA A 168 -30.17 -9.17 -17.18
C ALA A 168 -30.11 -9.60 -15.71
N VAL A 169 -29.05 -10.32 -15.33
CA VAL A 169 -28.80 -10.78 -13.95
C VAL A 169 -27.39 -10.37 -13.55
N VAL A 170 -27.30 -9.60 -12.46
CA VAL A 170 -26.02 -9.21 -11.85
C VAL A 170 -25.58 -10.27 -10.85
N LEU A 171 -24.35 -10.74 -10.98
CA LEU A 171 -23.73 -11.74 -10.12
C LEU A 171 -22.71 -11.07 -9.18
N SER A 172 -22.88 -11.29 -7.88
CA SER A 172 -21.90 -10.94 -6.85
C SER A 172 -20.85 -12.03 -6.72
N ASP A 173 -19.60 -11.62 -6.54
CA ASP A 173 -18.49 -12.52 -6.21
C ASP A 173 -18.37 -13.69 -7.19
N ILE A 174 -18.08 -13.35 -8.45
CA ILE A 174 -18.02 -14.30 -9.56
C ILE A 174 -16.86 -15.30 -9.44
N GLN A 175 -17.10 -16.50 -9.94
CA GLN A 175 -16.13 -17.57 -10.15
C GLN A 175 -15.46 -17.44 -11.52
N GLY A 176 -14.34 -18.14 -11.73
CA GLY A 176 -13.63 -18.09 -13.02
C GLY A 176 -14.49 -18.58 -14.19
N MET A 177 -15.37 -19.56 -13.96
CA MET A 177 -16.30 -20.05 -14.98
C MET A 177 -17.34 -18.97 -15.35
N GLU A 178 -17.87 -18.25 -14.36
CA GLU A 178 -18.89 -17.21 -14.56
C GLU A 178 -18.32 -15.98 -15.25
N ASP A 179 -17.05 -15.65 -14.98
CA ASP A 179 -16.28 -14.63 -15.70
C ASP A 179 -16.11 -14.98 -17.19
N HIS A 180 -15.81 -16.25 -17.48
CA HIS A 180 -15.59 -16.71 -18.86
C HIS A 180 -16.85 -16.61 -19.72
N VAL A 181 -18.00 -17.03 -19.18
CA VAL A 181 -19.28 -17.07 -19.91
C VAL A 181 -20.13 -15.82 -19.73
N GLY A 182 -19.76 -14.91 -18.82
CA GLY A 182 -20.48 -13.67 -18.56
C GLY A 182 -20.27 -12.62 -19.65
N ASP A 183 -21.31 -11.81 -19.87
CA ASP A 183 -21.38 -10.75 -20.89
C ASP A 183 -20.65 -9.47 -20.47
N MET A 184 -20.41 -9.31 -19.18
CA MET A 184 -19.61 -8.24 -18.60
C MET A 184 -19.06 -8.71 -17.26
N ASP A 185 -17.80 -8.38 -17.01
CA ASP A 185 -17.17 -8.51 -15.71
C ASP A 185 -16.66 -7.14 -15.25
N PHE A 186 -16.83 -6.85 -13.97
CA PHE A 186 -16.33 -5.61 -13.41
C PHE A 186 -15.87 -5.78 -11.97
N LYS A 187 -14.86 -5.01 -11.60
CA LYS A 187 -14.20 -5.06 -10.31
C LYS A 187 -14.37 -3.72 -9.64
N VAL A 188 -14.87 -3.73 -8.42
CA VAL A 188 -15.12 -2.53 -7.63
C VAL A 188 -14.36 -2.63 -6.32
N ALA A 189 -13.43 -1.70 -6.12
CA ALA A 189 -12.72 -1.54 -4.87
C ALA A 189 -13.05 -0.18 -4.23
N GLY A 190 -13.06 -0.12 -2.92
CA GLY A 190 -13.39 1.10 -2.20
C GLY A 190 -13.55 0.93 -0.70
N THR A 191 -13.78 2.05 -0.05
CA THR A 191 -14.06 2.15 1.38
C THR A 191 -15.58 2.05 1.62
N ALA A 192 -15.99 2.26 2.87
CA ALA A 192 -17.40 2.43 3.20
C ALA A 192 -18.02 3.68 2.54
N ASP A 193 -17.21 4.71 2.30
CA ASP A 193 -17.69 6.03 1.86
C ASP A 193 -17.68 6.20 0.34
N GLY A 194 -16.84 5.46 -0.36
CA GLY A 194 -16.63 5.69 -1.79
C GLY A 194 -15.90 4.57 -2.51
N VAL A 195 -15.91 4.65 -3.83
CA VAL A 195 -15.13 3.78 -4.72
C VAL A 195 -13.74 4.40 -4.87
N THR A 196 -12.69 3.60 -4.77
CA THR A 196 -11.30 4.02 -5.03
C THR A 196 -10.82 3.55 -6.39
N ALA A 197 -11.28 2.39 -6.87
CA ALA A 197 -11.01 1.90 -8.21
C ALA A 197 -12.21 1.14 -8.79
N LEU A 198 -12.41 1.30 -10.09
CA LEU A 198 -13.42 0.61 -10.88
C LEU A 198 -12.77 0.16 -12.19
N GLN A 199 -12.80 -1.14 -12.47
CA GLN A 199 -12.45 -1.71 -13.77
C GLN A 199 -13.68 -2.40 -14.35
N MET A 200 -13.99 -2.18 -15.62
CA MET A 200 -15.12 -2.78 -16.31
C MET A 200 -14.67 -3.32 -17.66
N ASP A 201 -14.92 -4.59 -17.91
CA ASP A 201 -14.69 -5.27 -19.18
C ASP A 201 -16.06 -5.71 -19.74
N ILE A 202 -16.52 -5.00 -20.76
CA ILE A 202 -17.86 -5.18 -21.37
C ILE A 202 -17.70 -5.95 -22.68
N LYS A 203 -18.40 -7.09 -22.82
CA LYS A 203 -18.34 -7.94 -24.01
C LYS A 203 -19.58 -7.82 -24.92
N VAL A 204 -20.61 -7.10 -24.46
CA VAL A 204 -21.89 -6.94 -25.19
C VAL A 204 -22.30 -5.48 -25.35
N VAL A 205 -23.09 -5.21 -26.39
CA VAL A 205 -23.70 -3.90 -26.65
C VAL A 205 -25.08 -3.84 -26.01
N GLY A 206 -25.50 -2.67 -25.53
CA GLY A 206 -26.86 -2.44 -25.02
C GLY A 206 -27.03 -2.44 -23.51
N LEU A 207 -25.95 -2.22 -22.75
CA LEU A 207 -26.04 -2.01 -21.30
C LEU A 207 -26.66 -0.65 -20.98
N THR A 208 -27.81 -0.67 -20.31
CA THR A 208 -28.48 0.56 -19.86
C THR A 208 -27.84 1.10 -18.59
N LEU A 209 -27.96 2.41 -18.38
CA LEU A 209 -27.51 3.07 -17.15
C LEU A 209 -28.17 2.48 -15.89
N ASP A 210 -29.41 2.02 -15.99
CA ASP A 210 -30.14 1.47 -14.86
C ASP A 210 -29.63 0.08 -14.44
N ILE A 211 -29.19 -0.74 -15.40
CA ILE A 211 -28.49 -1.99 -15.11
C ILE A 211 -27.18 -1.69 -14.39
N MET A 212 -26.40 -0.71 -14.86
CA MET A 212 -25.14 -0.33 -14.21
C MET A 212 -25.34 0.22 -12.79
N LYS A 213 -26.37 1.04 -12.55
CA LYS A 213 -26.73 1.51 -11.20
C LYS A 213 -27.05 0.34 -10.27
N THR A 214 -27.86 -0.61 -10.76
CA THR A 214 -28.21 -1.82 -10.00
C THR A 214 -26.95 -2.62 -9.67
N ALA A 215 -26.08 -2.79 -10.66
CA ALA A 215 -24.85 -3.55 -10.52
C ALA A 215 -23.87 -2.91 -9.50
N LEU A 216 -23.73 -1.58 -9.52
CA LEU A 216 -22.90 -0.85 -8.57
C LEU A 216 -23.49 -0.83 -7.15
N ASN A 217 -24.81 -0.78 -7.00
CA ASN A 217 -25.46 -0.88 -5.68
C ASN A 217 -25.25 -2.27 -5.08
N GLN A 218 -25.44 -3.33 -5.86
CA GLN A 218 -25.16 -4.70 -5.42
C GLN A 218 -23.67 -4.89 -5.09
N ALA A 219 -22.77 -4.28 -5.88
CA ALA A 219 -21.34 -4.28 -5.60
C ALA A 219 -21.01 -3.55 -4.29
N LYS A 220 -21.68 -2.44 -3.98
CA LYS A 220 -21.53 -1.70 -2.72
C LYS A 220 -21.91 -2.58 -1.53
N GLU A 221 -23.07 -3.21 -1.56
CA GLU A 221 -23.52 -4.13 -0.50
C GLU A 221 -22.51 -5.26 -0.28
N GLY A 222 -22.05 -5.87 -1.38
CA GLY A 222 -21.09 -6.94 -1.29
C GLY A 222 -19.71 -6.53 -0.80
N ARG A 223 -19.22 -5.36 -1.22
CA ARG A 223 -17.98 -4.77 -0.73
C ARG A 223 -18.04 -4.48 0.76
N LEU A 224 -19.16 -3.91 1.25
CA LEU A 224 -19.36 -3.64 2.67
C LEU A 224 -19.41 -4.92 3.51
N PHE A 225 -20.02 -5.99 2.98
CA PHE A 225 -19.99 -7.31 3.62
C PHE A 225 -18.55 -7.84 3.74
N ILE A 226 -17.77 -7.80 2.66
CA ILE A 226 -16.36 -8.21 2.67
C ILE A 226 -15.56 -7.38 3.68
N LEU A 227 -15.75 -6.05 3.66
CA LEU A 227 -15.09 -5.12 4.58
C LEU A 227 -15.39 -5.47 6.03
N SER A 228 -16.65 -5.80 6.37
CA SER A 228 -17.02 -6.21 7.73
C SER A 228 -16.27 -7.46 8.20
N LYS A 229 -16.02 -8.42 7.29
CA LYS A 229 -15.26 -9.65 7.61
C LYS A 229 -13.78 -9.36 7.82
N MET A 230 -13.21 -8.44 7.03
CA MET A 230 -11.83 -7.98 7.21
C MET A 230 -11.67 -7.26 8.56
N LEU A 231 -12.59 -6.36 8.89
CA LEU A 231 -12.58 -5.60 10.15
C LEU A 231 -12.76 -6.47 11.39
N ALA A 232 -13.48 -7.58 11.26
CA ALA A 232 -13.58 -8.58 12.33
C ALA A 232 -12.23 -9.28 12.62
N CYS A 233 -11.30 -9.29 11.65
CA CYS A 233 -9.95 -9.83 11.81
C CYS A 233 -8.94 -8.77 12.27
N ILE A 234 -9.03 -7.55 11.73
CA ILE A 234 -8.20 -6.41 12.11
C ILE A 234 -9.02 -5.12 12.01
N ALA A 235 -9.39 -4.55 13.15
CA ALA A 235 -10.34 -3.44 13.22
C ALA A 235 -9.73 -2.11 12.77
N GLU A 236 -8.45 -1.88 13.08
CA GLU A 236 -7.73 -0.64 12.80
C GLU A 236 -6.25 -0.93 12.53
N PRO A 237 -5.51 -0.01 11.87
CA PRO A 237 -4.06 -0.10 11.80
C PRO A 237 -3.44 -0.21 13.18
N ARG A 238 -2.35 -0.98 13.31
CA ARG A 238 -1.61 -1.02 14.57
C ARG A 238 -1.02 0.34 14.91
N SER A 239 -1.04 0.67 16.20
CA SER A 239 -0.41 1.89 16.73
C SER A 239 1.12 1.86 16.69
N ALA A 240 1.72 0.67 16.64
CA ALA A 240 3.16 0.47 16.60
C ALA A 240 3.57 -0.33 15.36
N LEU A 241 4.70 0.06 14.78
CA LEU A 241 5.35 -0.66 13.69
C LEU A 241 5.97 -1.96 14.19
N SER A 242 6.24 -2.89 13.26
CA SER A 242 7.00 -4.10 13.56
C SER A 242 8.36 -3.76 14.17
N PRO A 243 8.83 -4.49 15.20
CA PRO A 243 10.19 -4.30 15.75
C PRO A 243 11.31 -4.51 14.73
N LEU A 244 11.01 -5.20 13.63
CA LEU A 244 11.94 -5.49 12.54
C LEU A 244 11.92 -4.42 11.45
N ALA A 245 10.91 -3.55 11.45
CA ALA A 245 10.86 -2.43 10.52
C ALA A 245 11.92 -1.38 10.91
N PRO A 246 12.54 -0.71 9.92
CA PRO A 246 13.38 0.44 10.21
C PRO A 246 12.55 1.49 10.96
N LYS A 247 13.13 2.13 11.95
CA LYS A 247 12.54 3.29 12.61
C LYS A 247 13.03 4.53 11.89
N ILE A 248 12.11 5.47 11.66
CA ILE A 248 12.39 6.69 10.93
C ILE A 248 11.97 7.88 11.78
N VAL A 249 12.88 8.84 11.91
CA VAL A 249 12.63 10.13 12.53
C VAL A 249 12.81 11.19 11.46
N GLN A 250 11.74 11.96 11.24
CA GLN A 250 11.76 13.09 10.32
C GLN A 250 12.01 14.39 11.12
N LEU A 251 12.89 15.24 10.59
CA LEU A 251 13.18 16.57 11.12
C LEU A 251 12.94 17.60 10.03
N GLU A 252 12.33 18.73 10.38
CA GLU A 252 12.17 19.86 9.46
C GLU A 252 13.34 20.84 9.66
N ILE A 253 13.95 21.26 8.56
CA ILE A 253 15.00 22.30 8.55
C ILE A 253 14.65 23.39 7.53
N PRO A 254 15.08 24.65 7.74
CA PRO A 254 14.92 25.68 6.72
C PRO A 254 15.65 25.30 5.42
N GLN A 255 15.02 25.50 4.26
CA GLN A 255 15.59 25.12 2.96
C GLN A 255 16.98 25.74 2.72
N GLU A 256 17.19 26.97 3.17
CA GLU A 256 18.48 27.68 3.06
C GLU A 256 19.64 26.95 3.75
N ARG A 257 19.34 26.09 4.74
CA ARG A 257 20.33 25.38 5.55
C ARG A 257 20.56 23.94 5.11
N ILE A 258 19.86 23.45 4.09
CA ILE A 258 20.08 22.12 3.51
C ILE A 258 21.53 21.98 3.03
N GLY A 259 22.07 23.03 2.39
CA GLY A 259 23.46 23.05 1.93
C GLY A 259 24.49 22.88 3.05
N GLU A 260 24.21 23.41 4.26
CA GLU A 260 25.07 23.24 5.44
C GLU A 260 25.09 21.79 5.94
N LEU A 261 23.93 21.12 5.90
CA LEU A 261 23.78 19.72 6.31
C LEU A 261 24.51 18.77 5.36
N ILE A 262 24.35 18.99 4.05
CA ILE A 262 25.00 18.16 3.02
C ILE A 262 26.52 18.40 3.05
N GLY A 263 26.91 19.68 3.16
CA GLY A 263 28.30 20.13 3.08
C GLY A 263 28.91 19.96 1.68
N PRO A 264 30.14 20.45 1.45
CA PRO A 264 30.79 20.40 0.15
C PRO A 264 30.96 18.94 -0.33
N GLY A 265 30.34 18.60 -1.46
CA GLY A 265 30.37 17.26 -2.06
C GLY A 265 29.67 16.17 -1.25
N GLY A 266 28.76 16.54 -0.35
CA GLY A 266 28.08 15.59 0.55
C GLY A 266 28.98 15.05 1.66
N LYS A 267 30.12 15.71 1.94
CA LYS A 267 31.10 15.22 2.93
C LYS A 267 30.51 15.17 4.34
N MET A 268 29.67 16.13 4.69
CA MET A 268 29.12 16.22 6.04
C MET A 268 28.07 15.15 6.28
N ILE A 269 27.11 15.01 5.37
CA ILE A 269 26.08 13.96 5.46
C ILE A 269 26.70 12.55 5.43
N LYS A 270 27.71 12.30 4.57
CA LYS A 270 28.46 11.02 4.56
C LYS A 270 29.18 10.75 5.86
N ASN A 271 29.72 11.79 6.52
CA ASN A 271 30.39 11.65 7.81
C ASN A 271 29.39 11.32 8.94
N ILE A 272 28.21 11.96 8.94
CA ILE A 272 27.13 11.65 9.88
C ILE A 272 26.70 10.20 9.71
N ILE A 273 26.44 9.75 8.47
CA ILE A 273 26.07 8.36 8.16
C ILE A 273 27.15 7.39 8.62
N ALA A 274 28.42 7.65 8.30
CA ALA A 274 29.53 6.77 8.66
C ALA A 274 29.77 6.69 10.18
N THR A 275 29.54 7.77 10.93
CA THR A 275 29.80 7.82 12.37
C THR A 275 28.63 7.28 13.19
N THR A 276 27.39 7.54 12.76
CA THR A 276 26.18 7.17 13.52
C THR A 276 25.65 5.79 13.11
N GLY A 277 25.95 5.35 11.89
CA GLY A 277 25.40 4.13 11.30
C GLY A 277 23.94 4.26 10.86
N ALA A 278 23.31 5.43 11.02
CA ALA A 278 21.98 5.72 10.49
C ALA A 278 22.07 6.17 9.03
N GLN A 279 21.05 5.88 8.23
CA GLN A 279 20.86 6.54 6.94
C GLN A 279 20.19 7.89 7.15
N VAL A 280 20.63 8.88 6.38
CA VAL A 280 20.12 10.26 6.43
C VAL A 280 19.85 10.68 5.00
N ASP A 281 18.59 10.93 4.72
CA ASP A 281 18.09 11.40 3.42
C ASP A 281 17.47 12.79 3.61
N VAL A 282 17.56 13.64 2.59
CA VAL A 282 17.02 15.01 2.64
C VAL A 282 16.17 15.23 1.41
N ASP A 283 14.89 15.49 1.65
CA ASP A 283 13.91 15.85 0.63
C ASP A 283 13.58 17.35 0.75
N GLU A 284 13.21 17.99 -0.36
CA GLU A 284 12.79 19.39 -0.39
C GLU A 284 11.27 19.49 -0.55
N ASP A 285 10.60 20.19 0.37
CA ASP A 285 9.20 20.58 0.21
C ASP A 285 9.18 22.00 -0.36
N GLU A 286 9.05 22.11 -1.69
CA GLU A 286 9.04 23.39 -2.41
C GLU A 286 7.85 24.29 -2.01
N GLU A 287 6.71 23.70 -1.63
CA GLU A 287 5.52 24.47 -1.24
C GLU A 287 5.73 25.15 0.12
N ARG A 288 6.33 24.43 1.07
CA ARG A 288 6.57 24.92 2.45
C ARG A 288 7.93 25.59 2.63
N LYS A 289 8.83 25.52 1.63
CA LYS A 289 10.22 26.03 1.71
C LYS A 289 11.00 25.45 2.89
N VAL A 290 10.81 24.17 3.15
CA VAL A 290 11.49 23.42 4.21
C VAL A 290 12.16 22.17 3.61
N GLY A 291 13.29 21.78 4.20
CA GLY A 291 13.90 20.48 3.96
C GLY A 291 13.41 19.46 4.99
N LEU A 292 12.99 18.30 4.51
CA LEU A 292 12.61 17.15 5.33
C LEU A 292 13.81 16.20 5.42
N VAL A 293 14.41 16.13 6.62
CA VAL A 293 15.54 15.24 6.90
C VAL A 293 15.01 13.95 7.51
N ASN A 294 15.11 12.86 6.76
CA ASN A 294 14.67 11.53 7.16
C ASN A 294 15.87 10.74 7.70
N ILE A 295 15.86 10.43 9.00
CA ILE A 295 16.89 9.62 9.67
C ILE A 295 16.33 8.23 9.89
N SER A 296 16.92 7.21 9.28
CA SER A 296 16.45 5.83 9.37
C SER A 296 17.52 4.85 9.91
N SER A 297 17.11 3.97 10.81
CA SER A 297 17.93 2.84 11.28
C SER A 297 17.06 1.78 11.95
N THR A 298 17.58 0.57 12.11
CA THR A 298 16.98 -0.47 12.97
C THR A 298 17.30 -0.26 14.45
N ASP A 299 18.38 0.48 14.76
CA ASP A 299 18.79 0.78 16.12
C ASP A 299 18.36 2.19 16.55
N ALA A 300 17.74 2.29 17.73
CA ALA A 300 17.27 3.56 18.27
C ALA A 300 18.43 4.47 18.71
N GLU A 301 19.55 3.90 19.15
CA GLU A 301 20.72 4.70 19.58
C GLU A 301 21.38 5.40 18.39
N SER A 302 21.52 4.72 17.25
CA SER A 302 21.98 5.33 15.99
C SER A 302 21.12 6.51 15.54
N ILE A 303 19.80 6.40 15.64
CA ILE A 303 18.87 7.47 15.26
C ILE A 303 19.06 8.67 16.16
N GLU A 304 19.11 8.47 17.48
CA GLU A 304 19.22 9.59 18.42
C GLU A 304 20.57 10.30 18.30
N LYS A 305 21.65 9.57 18.03
CA LYS A 305 22.97 10.17 17.73
C LYS A 305 22.93 11.05 16.49
N ALA A 306 22.34 10.56 15.40
CA ALA A 306 22.19 11.33 14.17
C ALA A 306 21.28 12.56 14.38
N ARG A 307 20.16 12.37 15.07
CA ARG A 307 19.22 13.43 15.43
C ARG A 307 19.90 14.53 16.24
N SER A 308 20.57 14.17 17.32
CA SER A 308 21.25 15.13 18.19
C SER A 308 22.35 15.90 17.45
N TRP A 309 23.07 15.25 16.52
CA TRP A 309 24.07 15.91 15.71
C TRP A 309 23.42 16.94 14.77
N ILE A 310 22.40 16.53 14.03
CA ILE A 310 21.71 17.39 13.06
C ILE A 310 21.02 18.55 13.77
N SER A 311 20.30 18.31 14.87
CA SER A 311 19.70 19.36 15.69
C SER A 311 20.74 20.30 16.28
N GLY A 312 21.91 19.78 16.69
CA GLY A 312 23.02 20.60 17.19
C GLY A 312 23.60 21.54 16.13
N MET A 313 23.72 21.07 14.87
CA MET A 313 24.13 21.93 13.75
C MET A 313 23.08 22.98 13.41
N MET A 314 21.81 22.61 13.49
CA MET A 314 20.69 23.45 13.10
C MET A 314 20.22 24.42 14.20
N ARG A 315 20.78 24.34 15.40
CA ARG A 315 20.41 25.25 16.49
C ARG A 315 20.89 26.67 16.21
N THR A 316 19.97 27.61 16.14
CA THR A 316 20.24 29.04 16.15
C THR A 316 20.32 29.51 17.60
N VAL A 317 21.44 30.12 17.99
CA VAL A 317 21.65 30.63 19.35
C VAL A 317 20.82 31.91 19.53
N GLU A 318 19.91 31.91 20.50
CA GLU A 318 19.13 33.10 20.84
C GLU A 318 19.79 33.91 21.97
N PRO A 319 19.63 35.26 21.99
CA PRO A 319 20.17 36.09 23.06
C PRO A 319 19.58 35.69 24.42
N GLY A 320 20.42 35.25 25.35
CA GLY A 320 20.02 34.86 26.71
C GLY A 320 20.16 33.37 27.03
N GLU A 321 20.57 32.54 26.06
CA GLU A 321 20.91 31.14 26.32
C GLU A 321 22.27 31.01 27.02
N GLU A 322 22.31 30.23 28.11
CA GLU A 322 23.54 29.87 28.82
C GLU A 322 24.09 28.54 28.26
N PHE A 323 25.41 28.49 28.04
CA PHE A 323 26.10 27.33 27.49
C PHE A 323 27.26 26.89 28.38
N ASP A 324 27.33 25.59 28.64
CA ASP A 324 28.50 24.98 29.26
C ASP A 324 29.55 24.69 28.17
N GLY A 325 30.70 25.35 28.26
CA GLY A 325 31.79 25.23 27.30
C GLY A 325 33.14 25.04 27.97
N ILE A 326 34.03 24.28 27.31
CA ILE A 326 35.42 24.14 27.76
C ILE A 326 36.20 25.34 27.23
N VAL A 327 36.91 26.04 28.12
CA VAL A 327 37.77 27.17 27.75
C VAL A 327 38.89 26.68 26.85
N ALA A 328 38.82 26.97 25.56
CA ALA A 328 39.79 26.50 24.57
C ALA A 328 41.12 27.25 24.63
N ARG A 329 41.09 28.56 24.95
CA ARG A 329 42.27 29.41 25.00
C ARG A 329 41.98 30.66 25.82
N ILE A 330 42.94 31.07 26.66
CA ILE A 330 42.89 32.33 27.40
C ILE A 330 44.02 33.21 26.83
N GLU A 331 43.68 34.41 26.35
CA GLU A 331 44.65 35.41 25.90
C GLU A 331 44.51 36.67 26.76
N ASN A 332 45.64 37.22 27.22
CA ASN A 332 45.69 38.47 27.97
C ASN A 332 45.69 39.64 26.98
N ASN A 333 44.55 40.31 26.82
CA ASN A 333 44.51 41.61 26.15
C ASN A 333 45.15 42.66 27.08
N GLN A 334 46.42 43.00 26.83
CA GLN A 334 47.01 44.23 27.33
C GLN A 334 46.43 45.39 26.52
N PHE A 335 45.51 46.13 27.14
CA PHE A 335 45.14 47.48 26.72
C PHE A 335 46.22 48.49 27.12
#